data_AF-A0A2C6LC01-F1
#
_entry.id   AF-A0A2C6LC01-F1
#
_cell.length_a   1.000
_cell.length_b   1.000
_cell.length_c   1.000
_cell.angle_alpha   90.00
_cell.angle_beta   90.00
_cell.angle_gamma   90.00
#
_symmetry.space_group_name_H-M   'P 1'
#
loop_
_entity.id
_entity.type
_entity.pdbx_description
1 polymer ?
#
loop_
_entity_poly.entity_id
_entity_poly.type
_entity_poly.pdbx_seq_one_letter_code
_entity_poly.pdbx_strand_id
1 'polypeptide(L)'
;MSEEGSDNEGGSQRGDTSPTGTRSSTGDYSSTGTYTQSSSSVTEATTAHGPKTGRRQNGLLGEGRSWTAADSPTDESDLYGPHLRVLSLNAYLVPPSVSWNPYLWAAFWSCKRAHQRAEDIGRLAAQYDIVCLQEVWGTNMGAMNAQVLPTHSILPETQTGSKVGWIGEMVDPVRFYMKKTGGLWFAWRRSKCSFISMAREYFPSQAQVPMSNQNITAVELDVSNVFPEHRLVVINTHFSILGTSPRRVNTQTLGKFVKELAWKTYLLYLGRQKDAGVSATANLTDPDTSPSFLSDVSVLLCGDFNLDMERAPGGYRKLKTLYGSATMRDLFLPQHNPNYAVQYTYYSQEAQSVKQKKHGTQLKGNSLFPWPFKGRVDYMFAVDDVTLSADEVQELVQEFPPESVVGEDYEEMDIPILKDGSLLISFEQIYCLGMDIVAQRHGSELSDHWPVSARITIGAPSVDPQQLPKPRKWQLLRGNSFCVDSSYSGAGREEDPEEREKRTSRRSASTLRTAGSSGSFANRGLGRGRRAKLNPNMAPGERARLAQETGYKERLIVSGRSRARHSTQMSRGRVTDDSSDDEEKKRWDNEEDPSEAAAEANDSDESEEDA
;
A
#
# COMPACT_ATOMS: atom_id res chain seq x y z
N MET A 1 -33.42 1.71 68.96
CA MET A 1 -33.43 1.99 70.41
C MET A 1 -32.05 1.60 70.92
N SER A 2 -31.47 2.46 71.76
CA SER A 2 -30.04 2.56 72.12
C SER A 2 -29.20 3.15 70.97
N GLU A 3 -28.41 4.21 71.12
CA GLU A 3 -28.00 5.06 72.24
C GLU A 3 -27.51 6.42 71.69
N GLU A 4 -27.67 7.43 72.54
CA GLU A 4 -26.99 8.72 72.74
C GLU A 4 -25.71 8.98 71.89
N GLY A 5 -25.39 10.17 71.37
CA GLY A 5 -25.61 11.52 71.87
C GLY A 5 -24.27 12.15 72.28
N SER A 6 -23.82 13.22 71.62
CA SER A 6 -23.13 14.41 72.18
C SER A 6 -22.20 15.10 71.17
N ASP A 7 -22.40 16.42 71.08
CA ASP A 7 -21.56 17.41 70.42
C ASP A 7 -20.26 17.65 71.21
N ASN A 8 -19.18 18.03 70.51
CA ASN A 8 -18.18 18.92 71.10
C ASN A 8 -17.41 19.72 70.03
N GLU A 9 -17.46 21.04 70.18
CA GLU A 9 -16.62 22.01 69.46
C GLU A 9 -15.18 21.97 69.98
N GLY A 10 -14.21 22.23 69.11
CA GLY A 10 -12.81 22.41 69.50
C GLY A 10 -11.96 22.86 68.32
N GLY A 11 -11.74 24.16 68.21
CA GLY A 11 -10.91 24.76 67.16
C GLY A 11 -9.44 24.36 67.22
N SER A 12 -8.75 24.44 66.08
CA SER A 12 -7.30 24.49 66.04
C SER A 12 -6.80 25.36 64.90
N GLN A 13 -5.64 25.94 65.17
CA GLN A 13 -5.09 27.17 64.66
C GLN A 13 -4.44 27.02 63.28
N ARG A 14 -4.43 28.13 62.54
CA ARG A 14 -3.62 28.35 61.35
C ARG A 14 -2.14 28.36 61.74
N GLY A 15 -1.36 27.50 61.10
CA GLY A 15 0.11 27.55 61.09
C GLY A 15 0.59 27.88 59.68
N ASP A 16 1.08 29.11 59.50
CA ASP A 16 2.02 29.47 58.44
C ASP A 16 3.38 28.84 58.76
N THR A 17 4.02 28.21 57.76
CA THR A 17 5.48 28.17 57.57
C THR A 17 5.78 27.47 56.26
N SER A 18 6.12 28.25 55.23
CA SER A 18 6.76 27.77 54.01
C SER A 18 8.28 27.84 54.18
N PRO A 19 9.05 26.79 53.85
CA PRO A 19 10.46 26.93 53.55
C PRO A 19 10.71 26.82 52.04
N THR A 20 11.61 27.69 51.62
CA THR A 20 12.23 27.85 50.30
C THR A 20 13.19 26.70 49.96
N GLY A 21 13.27 26.37 48.67
CA GLY A 21 14.27 25.49 48.04
C GLY A 21 13.63 24.73 46.86
N THR A 22 14.21 24.56 45.67
CA THR A 22 15.56 24.84 45.15
C THR A 22 15.47 24.74 43.63
N ARG A 23 16.34 25.47 42.93
CA ARG A 23 16.50 25.56 41.47
C ARG A 23 16.51 24.19 40.74
N SER A 24 15.77 24.13 39.63
CA SER A 24 15.91 23.13 38.57
C SER A 24 17.14 23.42 37.71
N SER A 25 18.13 22.54 37.73
CA SER A 25 19.28 22.51 36.82
C SER A 25 18.97 21.66 35.59
N THR A 26 19.19 22.23 34.41
CA THR A 26 19.24 21.58 33.10
C THR A 26 20.36 20.53 33.05
N GLY A 27 20.01 19.28 32.76
CA GLY A 27 20.94 18.19 32.52
C GLY A 27 21.06 17.89 31.02
N ASP A 28 22.16 18.35 30.42
CA ASP A 28 22.63 17.95 29.10
C ASP A 28 23.09 16.49 29.14
N TYR A 29 22.50 15.63 28.31
CA TYR A 29 23.03 14.30 28.02
C TYR A 29 23.91 14.35 26.77
N SER A 30 25.23 14.48 26.99
CA SER A 30 26.26 14.14 26.01
C SER A 30 26.74 12.71 26.26
N SER A 31 26.25 11.73 25.48
CA SER A 31 26.77 10.38 25.49
C SER A 31 27.92 10.25 24.48
N THR A 32 29.15 10.23 24.98
CA THR A 32 30.35 9.83 24.24
C THR A 32 30.47 8.30 24.28
N GLY A 33 30.18 7.65 23.15
CA GLY A 33 30.36 6.21 22.96
C GLY A 33 31.80 5.89 22.57
N THR A 34 32.52 5.22 23.46
CA THR A 34 33.89 4.72 23.27
C THR A 34 33.86 3.46 22.39
N TYR A 35 34.43 3.52 21.19
CA TYR A 35 34.62 2.35 20.33
C TYR A 35 35.82 1.53 20.81
N THR A 36 35.55 0.30 21.25
CA THR A 36 36.58 -0.71 21.51
C THR A 36 36.88 -1.44 20.20
N GLN A 37 38.06 -1.23 19.63
CA GLN A 37 38.55 -1.98 18.48
C GLN A 37 39.13 -3.32 18.96
N SER A 38 38.53 -4.42 18.52
CA SER A 38 39.09 -5.76 18.65
C SER A 38 39.82 -6.11 17.36
N SER A 39 41.15 -6.13 17.43
CA SER A 39 42.05 -6.66 16.40
C SER A 39 42.04 -8.18 16.44
N SER A 40 41.81 -8.81 15.28
CA SER A 40 42.18 -10.22 15.07
C SER A 40 43.02 -10.32 13.81
N SER A 41 44.22 -10.84 14.02
CA SER A 41 45.29 -11.08 13.06
C SER A 41 45.01 -12.37 12.27
N VAL A 42 45.04 -12.29 10.94
CA VAL A 42 45.13 -13.47 10.07
C VAL A 42 46.46 -13.42 9.32
N THR A 43 47.26 -14.46 9.56
CA THR A 43 48.57 -14.72 8.99
C THR A 43 48.52 -15.13 7.53
N GLU A 44 49.54 -14.68 6.80
CA GLU A 44 49.90 -15.02 5.43
C GLU A 44 50.16 -16.52 5.20
N ALA A 45 49.85 -17.01 4.00
CA ALA A 45 50.62 -18.07 3.35
C ALA A 45 50.65 -17.85 1.82
N THR A 46 51.84 -18.05 1.27
CA THR A 46 52.33 -17.58 -0.02
C THR A 46 52.29 -18.64 -1.13
N THR A 47 52.16 -18.14 -2.37
CA THR A 47 52.77 -18.61 -3.63
C THR A 47 52.47 -19.99 -4.24
N ALA A 48 52.01 -19.98 -5.51
CA ALA A 48 52.66 -20.71 -6.61
C ALA A 48 52.31 -20.13 -8.00
N HIS A 49 53.35 -19.85 -8.79
CA HIS A 49 53.33 -19.45 -10.20
C HIS A 49 53.22 -20.66 -11.15
N GLY A 50 52.64 -20.48 -12.34
CA GLY A 50 52.81 -21.37 -13.51
C GLY A 50 51.95 -20.99 -14.72
N PRO A 51 52.36 -21.24 -15.98
CA PRO A 51 52.41 -20.18 -16.99
C PRO A 51 51.42 -20.23 -18.18
N LYS A 52 51.41 -19.10 -18.90
CA LYS A 52 50.73 -18.78 -20.17
C LYS A 52 51.06 -19.73 -21.33
N THR A 53 50.05 -20.07 -22.13
CA THR A 53 49.97 -20.09 -23.62
C THR A 53 48.50 -20.42 -23.95
N GLY A 54 47.77 -19.99 -24.98
CA GLY A 54 47.99 -19.28 -26.22
C GLY A 54 46.79 -19.64 -27.14
N ARG A 55 46.59 -18.88 -28.22
CA ARG A 55 45.89 -19.26 -29.47
C ARG A 55 44.41 -18.86 -29.64
N ARG A 56 44.26 -17.82 -30.47
CA ARG A 56 43.10 -17.49 -31.32
C ARG A 56 42.62 -18.69 -32.14
N GLN A 57 41.31 -18.86 -32.27
CA GLN A 57 40.67 -19.36 -33.49
C GLN A 57 39.30 -18.68 -33.72
N ASN A 58 39.15 -18.18 -34.95
CA ASN A 58 37.90 -17.76 -35.58
C ASN A 58 37.14 -19.01 -36.12
N GLY A 59 35.81 -18.91 -36.21
CA GLY A 59 34.92 -19.83 -36.96
C GLY A 59 33.52 -19.80 -36.35
N LEU A 60 32.55 -19.00 -36.82
CA LEU A 60 31.67 -19.14 -38.00
C LEU A 60 30.77 -20.40 -38.00
N LEU A 61 29.45 -20.14 -38.12
CA LEU A 61 28.29 -21.05 -38.35
C LEU A 61 27.85 -21.85 -37.11
N GLY A 62 26.59 -21.84 -36.66
CA GLY A 62 25.35 -21.48 -37.30
C GLY A 62 24.32 -22.59 -37.03
N GLU A 63 23.82 -22.68 -35.81
CA GLU A 63 22.67 -23.55 -35.48
C GLU A 63 21.70 -22.77 -34.58
N GLY A 64 20.52 -22.47 -35.15
CA GLY A 64 19.43 -21.80 -34.48
C GLY A 64 18.81 -22.69 -33.41
N ARG A 65 19.23 -22.49 -32.16
CA ARG A 65 18.43 -22.88 -31.00
C ARG A 65 17.35 -21.83 -30.81
N SER A 66 16.11 -22.24 -31.05
CA SER A 66 14.91 -21.55 -30.57
C SER A 66 14.94 -21.59 -29.04
N TRP A 67 15.23 -20.45 -28.41
CA TRP A 67 15.10 -20.29 -26.97
C TRP A 67 13.65 -19.95 -26.69
N THR A 68 12.86 -20.96 -26.36
CA THR A 68 11.63 -20.74 -25.59
C THR A 68 12.01 -20.02 -24.31
N ALA A 69 11.28 -18.95 -23.98
CA ALA A 69 11.33 -18.25 -22.71
C ALA A 69 11.01 -19.23 -21.57
N ALA A 70 12.03 -19.97 -21.14
CA ALA A 70 12.07 -20.66 -19.89
C ALA A 70 12.78 -19.70 -18.94
N ASP A 71 12.06 -19.33 -17.88
CA ASP A 71 12.57 -18.69 -16.69
C ASP A 71 13.96 -19.27 -16.33
N SER A 72 14.96 -18.40 -16.14
CA SER A 72 16.08 -18.73 -15.25
C SER A 72 15.79 -18.05 -13.90
N PRO A 73 14.94 -18.65 -13.04
CA PRO A 73 14.56 -18.08 -11.75
C PRO A 73 15.71 -18.10 -10.72
N THR A 74 16.91 -18.54 -11.11
CA THR A 74 18.00 -18.93 -10.19
C THR A 74 18.97 -17.80 -9.83
N ASP A 75 18.68 -16.53 -10.11
CA ASP A 75 19.60 -15.42 -9.74
C ASP A 75 18.96 -14.47 -8.72
N GLU A 76 17.67 -14.12 -8.89
CA GLU A 76 17.00 -13.22 -7.93
C GLU A 76 16.59 -13.90 -6.61
N SER A 77 16.12 -15.16 -6.66
CA SER A 77 15.73 -15.90 -5.46
C SER A 77 16.92 -16.13 -4.53
N ASP A 78 18.09 -16.33 -5.11
CA ASP A 78 19.33 -16.63 -4.39
C ASP A 78 19.84 -15.38 -3.67
N LEU A 79 19.57 -14.20 -4.24
CA LEU A 79 19.99 -12.92 -3.69
C LEU A 79 19.04 -12.40 -2.59
N TYR A 80 17.73 -12.51 -2.80
CA TYR A 80 16.72 -11.91 -1.91
C TYR A 80 16.01 -12.93 -1.01
N GLY A 81 16.19 -14.23 -1.23
CA GLY A 81 15.38 -15.26 -0.59
C GLY A 81 13.92 -15.25 -1.07
N PRO A 82 13.01 -15.92 -0.33
CA PRO A 82 11.57 -15.85 -0.59
C PRO A 82 11.07 -14.41 -0.48
N HIS A 83 10.49 -13.87 -1.55
CA HIS A 83 10.04 -12.48 -1.57
C HIS A 83 8.89 -12.23 -2.57
N LEU A 84 8.15 -11.15 -2.31
CA LEU A 84 7.14 -10.59 -3.19
C LEU A 84 7.53 -9.16 -3.60
N ARG A 85 7.27 -8.82 -4.86
CA ARG A 85 7.38 -7.45 -5.37
C ARG A 85 6.02 -6.78 -5.37
N VAL A 86 5.88 -5.65 -4.68
CA VAL A 86 4.62 -4.92 -4.57
C VAL A 86 4.74 -3.55 -5.24
N LEU A 87 3.78 -3.19 -6.06
CA LEU A 87 3.64 -1.87 -6.69
C LEU A 87 2.39 -1.15 -6.16
N SER A 88 2.55 0.09 -5.74
CA SER A 88 1.47 1.05 -5.49
C SER A 88 1.64 2.27 -6.40
N LEU A 89 0.58 2.66 -7.11
CA LEU A 89 0.63 3.78 -8.03
C LEU A 89 -0.76 4.39 -8.23
N ASN A 90 -0.90 5.68 -7.95
CA ASN A 90 -2.03 6.44 -8.48
C ASN A 90 -1.85 6.49 -10.01
N ALA A 91 -2.76 5.93 -10.78
CA ALA A 91 -2.61 5.70 -12.22
C ALA A 91 -3.16 6.84 -13.08
N TYR A 92 -3.95 7.74 -12.48
CA TYR A 92 -4.61 8.86 -13.14
C TYR A 92 -5.37 8.46 -14.44
N LEU A 93 -6.03 7.29 -14.44
CA LEU A 93 -6.83 6.78 -15.57
C LEU A 93 -8.27 7.28 -15.49
N VAL A 94 -8.41 8.60 -15.33
CA VAL A 94 -9.68 9.34 -15.24
C VAL A 94 -10.31 9.53 -16.63
N PRO A 95 -11.64 9.40 -16.79
CA PRO A 95 -12.28 9.57 -18.09
C PRO A 95 -12.15 11.03 -18.55
N PRO A 96 -11.85 11.28 -19.85
CA PRO A 96 -11.72 12.63 -20.37
C PRO A 96 -12.92 13.53 -20.11
N SER A 97 -14.13 12.96 -20.03
CA SER A 97 -15.37 13.67 -19.73
C SER A 97 -15.43 14.24 -18.31
N VAL A 98 -14.74 13.62 -17.36
CA VAL A 98 -14.65 14.07 -15.96
C VAL A 98 -13.50 15.06 -15.80
N SER A 99 -12.41 14.83 -16.53
CA SER A 99 -11.25 15.71 -16.53
C SER A 99 -11.38 16.88 -17.51
N TRP A 100 -12.54 17.18 -18.09
CA TRP A 100 -12.70 18.30 -19.03
C TRP A 100 -13.05 19.58 -18.28
N ASN A 101 -12.20 20.62 -18.35
CA ASN A 101 -12.54 21.93 -17.83
C ASN A 101 -13.10 22.82 -18.96
N PRO A 102 -14.40 23.17 -18.93
CA PRO A 102 -14.97 24.05 -19.96
C PRO A 102 -14.36 25.46 -19.94
N TYR A 103 -13.83 25.93 -18.80
CA TYR A 103 -13.25 27.28 -18.66
C TYR A 103 -11.81 27.38 -19.19
N LEU A 104 -11.05 26.28 -19.18
CA LEU A 104 -9.68 26.24 -19.71
C LEU A 104 -9.60 25.75 -21.16
N TRP A 105 -10.73 25.37 -21.78
CA TRP A 105 -10.79 24.75 -23.11
C TRP A 105 -9.80 23.58 -23.29
N ALA A 106 -9.49 22.91 -22.19
CA ALA A 106 -8.50 21.85 -22.10
C ALA A 106 -9.00 20.81 -21.10
N ALA A 107 -8.53 19.57 -21.27
CA ALA A 107 -8.56 18.64 -20.15
C ALA A 107 -7.81 19.32 -18.98
N PHE A 108 -8.46 19.39 -17.82
CA PHE A 108 -8.02 19.95 -16.54
C PHE A 108 -6.56 19.55 -16.25
N TRP A 109 -6.10 18.40 -16.80
CA TRP A 109 -4.73 17.91 -16.69
C TRP A 109 -4.28 17.30 -18.04
N SER A 110 -3.13 17.74 -18.55
CA SER A 110 -2.63 17.39 -19.88
C SER A 110 -2.00 15.99 -19.98
N CYS A 111 -2.58 14.98 -19.32
CA CYS A 111 -2.13 13.60 -19.45
C CYS A 111 -2.55 13.02 -20.81
N LYS A 112 -1.93 13.56 -21.86
CA LYS A 112 -2.08 13.20 -23.27
C LYS A 112 -1.79 11.71 -23.43
N ARG A 113 -2.41 11.08 -24.45
CA ARG A 113 -2.17 9.67 -24.82
C ARG A 113 -2.59 8.68 -23.72
N ALA A 114 -3.79 8.85 -23.18
CA ALA A 114 -4.35 7.98 -22.14
C ALA A 114 -4.26 6.48 -22.47
N HIS A 115 -4.41 6.10 -23.75
CA HIS A 115 -4.22 4.71 -24.19
C HIS A 115 -2.78 4.22 -24.01
N GLN A 116 -1.79 4.97 -24.52
CA GLN A 116 -0.37 4.61 -24.38
C GLN A 116 0.03 4.51 -22.90
N ARG A 117 -0.45 5.45 -22.09
CA ARG A 117 -0.20 5.46 -20.64
C ARG A 117 -0.80 4.24 -19.95
N ALA A 118 -2.05 3.89 -20.25
CA ALA A 118 -2.67 2.67 -19.71
C ALA A 118 -1.89 1.41 -20.12
N GLU A 119 -1.41 1.34 -21.36
CA GLU A 119 -0.55 0.24 -21.83
C GLU A 119 0.78 0.19 -21.07
N ASP A 120 1.46 1.32 -20.92
CA ASP A 120 2.75 1.40 -20.22
C ASP A 120 2.63 1.11 -18.72
N ILE A 121 1.55 1.56 -18.07
CA ILE A 121 1.18 1.17 -16.70
C ILE A 121 0.97 -0.34 -16.64
N GLY A 122 0.28 -0.93 -17.62
CA GLY A 122 0.09 -2.39 -17.70
C GLY A 122 1.41 -3.15 -17.82
N ARG A 123 2.35 -2.68 -18.64
CA ARG A 123 3.69 -3.26 -18.76
C ARG A 123 4.50 -3.14 -17.48
N LEU A 124 4.38 -2.00 -16.77
CA LEU A 124 5.00 -1.82 -15.46
C LEU A 124 4.40 -2.79 -14.44
N ALA A 125 3.07 -2.84 -14.34
CA ALA A 125 2.34 -3.70 -13.42
C ALA A 125 2.68 -5.19 -13.60
N ALA A 126 2.85 -5.66 -14.83
CA ALA A 126 3.19 -7.06 -15.13
C ALA A 126 4.57 -7.51 -14.56
N GLN A 127 5.44 -6.58 -14.17
CA GLN A 127 6.74 -6.89 -13.58
C GLN A 127 6.64 -7.24 -12.08
N TYR A 128 5.61 -6.75 -11.40
CA TYR A 128 5.43 -6.95 -9.96
C TYR A 128 4.61 -8.21 -9.66
N ASP A 129 4.57 -8.63 -8.41
CA ASP A 129 3.80 -9.79 -7.95
C ASP A 129 2.43 -9.37 -7.44
N ILE A 130 2.34 -8.22 -6.78
CA ILE A 130 1.10 -7.62 -6.31
C ILE A 130 1.08 -6.17 -6.78
N VAL A 131 -0.06 -5.73 -7.31
CA VAL A 131 -0.23 -4.39 -7.86
C VAL A 131 -1.50 -3.77 -7.28
N CYS A 132 -1.33 -2.58 -6.71
CA CYS A 132 -2.39 -1.77 -6.14
C CYS A 132 -2.39 -0.42 -6.85
N LEU A 133 -3.42 -0.14 -7.66
CA LEU A 133 -3.53 1.14 -8.35
C LEU A 133 -4.67 1.98 -7.76
N GLN A 134 -4.49 3.30 -7.77
CA GLN A 134 -5.52 4.30 -7.47
C GLN A 134 -5.89 5.08 -8.74
N GLU A 135 -7.01 5.79 -8.71
CA GLU A 135 -7.58 6.53 -9.86
C GLU A 135 -7.74 5.73 -11.18
N VAL A 136 -8.04 4.45 -11.07
CA VAL A 136 -8.42 3.61 -12.21
C VAL A 136 -9.93 3.68 -12.40
N TRP A 137 -10.39 4.61 -13.22
CA TRP A 137 -11.82 4.92 -13.42
C TRP A 137 -12.42 4.35 -14.70
N GLY A 138 -11.84 3.27 -15.23
CA GLY A 138 -12.37 2.58 -16.42
C GLY A 138 -11.83 3.09 -17.76
N THR A 139 -10.97 4.11 -17.78
CA THR A 139 -10.40 4.64 -19.03
C THR A 139 -9.31 3.71 -19.58
N ASN A 140 -9.42 3.30 -20.86
CA ASN A 140 -8.41 2.48 -21.56
C ASN A 140 -8.04 1.14 -20.89
N MET A 141 -8.97 0.56 -20.11
CA MET A 141 -8.72 -0.68 -19.35
C MET A 141 -8.32 -1.87 -20.22
N GLY A 142 -8.81 -1.94 -21.46
CA GLY A 142 -8.42 -3.00 -22.40
C GLY A 142 -6.91 -3.04 -22.67
N ALA A 143 -6.28 -1.87 -22.82
CA ALA A 143 -4.84 -1.76 -23.07
C ALA A 143 -4.02 -2.19 -21.85
N MET A 144 -4.40 -1.72 -20.65
CA MET A 144 -3.73 -2.10 -19.41
C MET A 144 -3.90 -3.60 -19.09
N ASN A 145 -5.14 -4.11 -19.16
CA ASN A 145 -5.45 -5.50 -18.84
C ASN A 145 -4.77 -6.48 -19.81
N ALA A 146 -4.62 -6.12 -21.09
CA ALA A 146 -3.95 -6.98 -22.07
C ALA A 146 -2.49 -7.29 -21.70
N GLN A 147 -1.81 -6.35 -21.03
CA GLN A 147 -0.43 -6.53 -20.58
C GLN A 147 -0.33 -7.36 -19.29
N VAL A 148 -1.35 -7.29 -18.42
CA VAL A 148 -1.33 -7.89 -17.08
C VAL A 148 -1.95 -9.29 -17.02
N LEU A 149 -3.07 -9.53 -17.73
CA LEU A 149 -3.80 -10.80 -17.73
C LEU A 149 -2.98 -12.05 -18.12
N PRO A 150 -1.93 -11.97 -18.98
CA PRO A 150 -1.11 -13.15 -19.29
C PRO A 150 -0.52 -13.81 -18.04
N THR A 151 -0.07 -13.03 -17.05
CA THR A 151 0.65 -13.54 -15.87
C THR A 151 -0.13 -13.39 -14.56
N HIS A 152 -1.08 -12.46 -14.51
CA HIS A 152 -1.79 -12.09 -13.28
C HIS A 152 -3.27 -12.40 -13.34
N SER A 153 -3.85 -12.56 -12.16
CA SER A 153 -5.28 -12.40 -11.95
C SER A 153 -5.55 -10.95 -11.59
N ILE A 154 -6.65 -10.40 -12.10
CA ILE A 154 -7.12 -9.04 -11.78
C ILE A 154 -8.40 -9.19 -10.96
N LEU A 155 -8.61 -8.31 -9.98
CA LEU A 155 -9.85 -8.29 -9.21
C LEU A 155 -11.08 -8.19 -10.15
N PRO A 156 -12.04 -9.15 -10.11
CA PRO A 156 -13.05 -9.27 -11.18
C PRO A 156 -13.91 -8.02 -11.42
N GLU A 157 -14.19 -7.24 -10.38
CA GLU A 157 -14.99 -6.03 -10.51
C GLU A 157 -14.26 -4.86 -11.20
N THR A 158 -12.92 -4.92 -11.24
CA THR A 158 -12.05 -3.91 -11.87
C THR A 158 -11.49 -4.38 -13.22
N GLN A 159 -12.00 -5.49 -13.75
CA GLN A 159 -11.70 -5.94 -15.11
C GLN A 159 -12.56 -5.21 -16.15
N THR A 160 -11.98 -4.92 -17.31
CA THR A 160 -12.73 -4.41 -18.47
C THR A 160 -13.87 -5.36 -18.83
N GLY A 161 -15.05 -4.80 -19.07
CA GLY A 161 -16.23 -5.56 -19.51
C GLY A 161 -16.32 -5.71 -21.02
N SER A 162 -15.55 -4.94 -21.79
CA SER A 162 -15.69 -4.84 -23.23
C SER A 162 -14.56 -5.53 -23.97
N LYS A 163 -14.91 -6.30 -25.00
CA LYS A 163 -13.93 -6.83 -25.98
C LYS A 163 -13.62 -5.82 -27.08
N VAL A 164 -14.40 -4.74 -27.18
CA VAL A 164 -14.28 -3.70 -28.20
C VAL A 164 -13.81 -2.42 -27.52
N GLY A 165 -12.60 -1.95 -27.87
CA GLY A 165 -11.90 -0.88 -27.14
C GLY A 165 -12.73 0.40 -26.94
N TRP A 166 -13.30 0.95 -28.02
CA TRP A 166 -14.09 2.18 -27.95
C TRP A 166 -15.39 2.04 -27.14
N ILE A 167 -16.00 0.85 -27.12
CA ILE A 167 -17.16 0.58 -26.26
C ILE A 167 -16.71 0.52 -24.79
N GLY A 168 -15.52 -0.05 -24.54
CA GLY A 168 -14.93 -0.13 -23.20
C GLY A 168 -14.74 1.25 -22.57
N GLU A 169 -14.26 2.23 -23.35
CA GLU A 169 -14.05 3.60 -22.87
C GLU A 169 -15.32 4.27 -22.33
N MET A 170 -16.50 3.89 -22.81
CA MET A 170 -17.78 4.41 -22.30
C MET A 170 -18.38 3.51 -21.22
N VAL A 171 -18.29 2.20 -21.40
CA VAL A 171 -18.95 1.22 -20.52
C VAL A 171 -18.19 1.00 -19.21
N ASP A 172 -16.86 0.96 -19.27
CA ASP A 172 -16.04 0.64 -18.10
C ASP A 172 -16.12 1.72 -17.01
N PRO A 173 -16.11 3.04 -17.30
CA PRO A 173 -16.34 4.05 -16.26
C PRO A 173 -17.68 3.91 -15.54
N VAL A 174 -18.76 3.68 -16.29
CA VAL A 174 -20.10 3.44 -15.73
C VAL A 174 -20.10 2.17 -14.89
N ARG A 175 -19.50 1.09 -15.40
CA ARG A 175 -19.38 -0.18 -14.68
C ARG A 175 -18.61 -0.01 -13.38
N PHE A 176 -17.48 0.69 -13.39
CA PHE A 176 -16.64 0.89 -12.21
C PHE A 176 -17.35 1.72 -11.16
N TYR A 177 -18.05 2.78 -11.59
CA TYR A 177 -18.91 3.57 -10.72
C TYR A 177 -20.03 2.72 -10.10
N MET A 178 -20.74 1.91 -10.90
CA MET A 178 -21.81 1.02 -10.41
C MET A 178 -21.29 -0.10 -9.49
N LYS A 179 -20.09 -0.60 -9.75
CA LYS A 179 -19.38 -1.56 -8.87
C LYS A 179 -18.74 -0.89 -7.67
N LYS A 180 -18.79 0.44 -7.60
CA LYS A 180 -18.26 1.26 -6.51
C LYS A 180 -16.80 0.92 -6.21
N THR A 181 -15.98 0.82 -7.26
CA THR A 181 -14.55 0.50 -7.11
C THR A 181 -13.78 1.63 -6.41
N GLY A 182 -14.28 2.87 -6.47
CA GLY A 182 -13.62 4.04 -5.89
C GLY A 182 -12.31 4.42 -6.59
N GLY A 183 -12.13 3.95 -7.83
CA GLY A 183 -10.86 4.10 -8.56
C GLY A 183 -9.76 3.14 -8.10
N LEU A 184 -10.05 2.18 -7.21
CA LEU A 184 -9.07 1.19 -6.78
C LEU A 184 -9.04 0.01 -7.75
N TRP A 185 -7.84 -0.48 -8.06
CA TRP A 185 -7.63 -1.65 -8.92
C TRP A 185 -6.53 -2.55 -8.34
N PHE A 186 -6.73 -3.86 -8.45
CA PHE A 186 -5.81 -4.86 -7.93
C PHE A 186 -5.48 -5.92 -8.96
N ALA A 187 -4.22 -6.37 -8.95
CA ALA A 187 -3.79 -7.59 -9.61
C ALA A 187 -2.71 -8.32 -8.81
N TRP A 188 -2.63 -9.63 -9.02
CA TRP A 188 -1.62 -10.49 -8.39
C TRP A 188 -1.14 -11.60 -9.33
N ARG A 189 0.14 -11.95 -9.23
CA ARG A 189 0.80 -12.95 -10.08
C ARG A 189 0.32 -14.35 -9.69
N ARG A 190 -0.26 -15.08 -10.66
CA ARG A 190 -0.91 -16.39 -10.42
C ARG A 190 0.05 -17.48 -9.95
N SER A 191 1.33 -17.39 -10.31
CA SER A 191 2.33 -18.35 -9.86
C SER A 191 2.72 -18.19 -8.39
N LYS A 192 2.51 -17.00 -7.80
CA LYS A 192 2.91 -16.70 -6.41
C LYS A 192 1.73 -16.53 -5.45
N CYS A 193 0.60 -16.04 -5.94
CA CYS A 193 -0.53 -15.66 -5.11
C CYS A 193 -1.85 -16.26 -5.63
N SER A 194 -2.71 -16.68 -4.71
CA SER A 194 -4.09 -17.07 -5.00
C SER A 194 -5.08 -16.21 -4.21
N PHE A 195 -6.24 -15.90 -4.79
CA PHE A 195 -7.25 -15.08 -4.12
C PHE A 195 -8.03 -15.90 -3.08
N ILE A 196 -8.17 -15.35 -1.87
CA ILE A 196 -9.00 -15.93 -0.81
C ILE A 196 -10.30 -15.13 -0.69
N SER A 197 -10.20 -13.84 -0.35
CA SER A 197 -11.36 -13.01 -0.02
C SER A 197 -11.12 -11.53 -0.31
N MET A 198 -12.19 -10.72 -0.20
CA MET A 198 -12.14 -9.27 -0.32
C MET A 198 -13.11 -8.62 0.65
N ALA A 199 -12.69 -7.50 1.25
CA ALA A 199 -13.52 -6.62 2.05
C ALA A 199 -13.42 -5.18 1.54
N ARG A 200 -14.48 -4.38 1.73
CA ARG A 200 -14.50 -2.97 1.34
C ARG A 200 -15.28 -2.15 2.36
N GLU A 201 -14.79 -0.96 2.65
CA GLU A 201 -15.49 0.05 3.46
C GLU A 201 -15.46 1.42 2.78
N TYR A 202 -16.61 2.07 2.66
CA TYR A 202 -16.71 3.37 2.00
C TYR A 202 -16.37 4.49 2.96
N PHE A 203 -15.73 5.53 2.44
CA PHE A 203 -15.63 6.75 3.21
C PHE A 203 -17.00 7.44 3.32
N PRO A 204 -17.30 8.09 4.47
CA PRO A 204 -18.48 8.92 4.60
C PRO A 204 -18.54 9.99 3.50
N SER A 205 -19.74 10.41 3.10
CA SER A 205 -19.94 11.33 1.96
C SER A 205 -19.19 12.65 2.10
N GLN A 206 -19.02 13.15 3.32
CA GLN A 206 -18.28 14.37 3.63
C GLN A 206 -16.75 14.22 3.55
N ALA A 207 -16.26 12.98 3.49
CA ALA A 207 -14.85 12.63 3.50
C ALA A 207 -14.36 12.06 2.16
N GLN A 208 -15.19 12.11 1.11
CA GLN A 208 -14.84 11.66 -0.23
C GLN A 208 -15.04 12.79 -1.25
N VAL A 209 -14.31 12.72 -2.36
CA VAL A 209 -14.61 13.54 -3.54
C VAL A 209 -16.03 13.19 -4.02
N PRO A 210 -16.89 14.18 -4.34
CA PRO A 210 -18.25 13.90 -4.80
C PRO A 210 -18.28 12.90 -5.95
N MET A 211 -19.19 11.92 -5.88
CA MET A 211 -19.38 10.88 -6.89
C MET A 211 -18.17 9.96 -7.15
N SER A 212 -17.13 10.00 -6.30
CA SER A 212 -15.97 9.13 -6.45
C SER A 212 -16.23 7.71 -5.92
N ASN A 213 -17.10 7.54 -4.90
CA ASN A 213 -17.18 6.29 -4.13
C ASN A 213 -15.81 5.87 -3.57
N GLN A 214 -14.95 6.84 -3.21
CA GLN A 214 -13.67 6.56 -2.56
C GLN A 214 -13.90 5.64 -1.35
N ASN A 215 -13.06 4.62 -1.24
CA ASN A 215 -13.20 3.55 -0.27
C ASN A 215 -11.84 2.98 0.11
N ILE A 216 -11.88 2.08 1.08
CA ILE A 216 -10.80 1.19 1.46
C ILE A 216 -11.17 -0.19 0.90
N THR A 217 -10.27 -0.83 0.18
CA THR A 217 -10.45 -2.23 -0.26
C THR A 217 -9.32 -3.07 0.29
N ALA A 218 -9.64 -4.20 0.90
CA ALA A 218 -8.69 -5.22 1.30
C ALA A 218 -8.87 -6.47 0.44
N VAL A 219 -7.76 -7.04 -0.04
CA VAL A 219 -7.72 -8.33 -0.73
C VAL A 219 -6.86 -9.27 0.10
N GLU A 220 -7.43 -10.41 0.47
CA GLU A 220 -6.71 -11.48 1.14
C GLU A 220 -6.17 -12.46 0.10
N LEU A 221 -4.87 -12.69 0.13
CA LEU A 221 -4.14 -13.57 -0.78
C LEU A 221 -3.51 -14.72 -0.01
N ASP A 222 -3.66 -15.93 -0.54
CA ASP A 222 -2.82 -17.07 -0.20
C ASP A 222 -1.48 -16.88 -0.90
N VAL A 223 -0.40 -16.79 -0.10
CA VAL A 223 0.97 -16.62 -0.59
C VAL A 223 1.83 -17.86 -0.26
N SER A 224 1.21 -19.01 0.00
CA SER A 224 1.84 -20.29 0.35
C SER A 224 2.88 -20.78 -0.67
N ASN A 225 2.77 -20.35 -1.93
CA ASN A 225 3.76 -20.67 -2.97
C ASN A 225 5.12 -19.99 -2.74
N VAL A 226 5.16 -18.93 -1.92
CA VAL A 226 6.38 -18.18 -1.58
C VAL A 226 6.71 -18.34 -0.10
N PHE A 227 5.70 -18.20 0.77
CA PHE A 227 5.82 -18.29 2.22
C PHE A 227 4.88 -19.40 2.72
N PRO A 228 5.37 -20.59 3.09
CA PRO A 228 4.53 -21.74 3.41
C PRO A 228 3.43 -21.43 4.42
N GLU A 229 2.20 -21.89 4.13
CA GLU A 229 1.01 -21.76 4.99
C GLU A 229 0.64 -20.31 5.35
N HIS A 230 1.11 -19.34 4.57
CA HIS A 230 0.97 -17.93 4.92
C HIS A 230 -0.08 -17.19 4.08
N ARG A 231 -0.74 -16.23 4.72
CA ARG A 231 -1.72 -15.33 4.10
C ARG A 231 -1.28 -13.89 4.18
N LEU A 232 -1.49 -13.14 3.11
CA LEU A 232 -1.20 -11.72 3.03
C LEU A 232 -2.49 -10.93 2.77
N VAL A 233 -2.85 -10.06 3.69
CA VAL A 233 -3.92 -9.08 3.51
C VAL A 233 -3.32 -7.80 2.95
N VAL A 234 -3.74 -7.40 1.75
CA VAL A 234 -3.29 -6.17 1.10
C VAL A 234 -4.44 -5.17 1.09
N ILE A 235 -4.28 -4.08 1.83
CA ILE A 235 -5.23 -2.97 1.92
C ILE A 235 -4.76 -1.87 0.97
N ASN A 236 -5.64 -1.42 0.08
CA ASN A 236 -5.44 -0.28 -0.80
C ASN A 236 -6.50 0.79 -0.51
N THR A 237 -6.10 2.06 -0.56
CA THR A 237 -6.99 3.20 -0.34
C THR A 237 -6.54 4.44 -1.13
N HIS A 238 -7.47 5.37 -1.34
CA HIS A 238 -7.18 6.69 -1.88
C HIS A 238 -7.96 7.75 -1.08
N PHE A 239 -7.24 8.61 -0.37
CA PHE A 239 -7.83 9.65 0.50
C PHE A 239 -8.28 10.87 -0.30
N SER A 240 -9.18 11.65 0.30
CA SER A 240 -9.67 12.87 -0.33
C SER A 240 -8.60 13.97 -0.38
N ILE A 241 -8.55 14.68 -1.50
CA ILE A 241 -7.73 15.90 -1.68
C ILE A 241 -8.34 17.13 -1.00
N LEU A 242 -9.61 17.07 -0.54
CA LEU A 242 -10.43 18.21 -0.12
C LEU A 242 -10.08 18.81 1.27
N GLY A 243 -8.81 18.71 1.69
CA GLY A 243 -8.30 19.32 2.92
C GLY A 243 -8.14 18.35 4.10
N THR A 244 -7.70 18.90 5.24
CA THR A 244 -7.29 18.12 6.43
C THR A 244 -8.44 17.38 7.09
N SER A 245 -9.62 18.02 7.21
CA SER A 245 -10.77 17.43 7.89
C SER A 245 -11.31 16.16 7.19
N PRO A 246 -11.53 16.13 5.86
CA PRO A 246 -11.81 14.89 5.14
C PRO A 246 -10.78 13.79 5.37
N ARG A 247 -9.48 14.10 5.27
CA ARG A 247 -8.40 13.14 5.50
C ARG A 247 -8.39 12.59 6.92
N ARG A 248 -8.70 13.43 7.91
CA ARG A 248 -8.89 13.03 9.31
C ARG A 248 -9.97 11.94 9.43
N VAL A 249 -11.13 12.17 8.80
CA VAL A 249 -12.24 11.22 8.78
C VAL A 249 -11.87 9.95 7.99
N ASN A 250 -11.11 10.08 6.90
CA ASN A 250 -10.58 8.93 6.16
C ASN A 250 -9.68 8.07 7.07
N THR A 251 -8.75 8.67 7.82
CA THR A 251 -7.89 7.95 8.77
C THR A 251 -8.69 7.24 9.86
N GLN A 252 -9.72 7.88 10.41
CA GLN A 252 -10.60 7.26 11.42
C GLN A 252 -11.37 6.07 10.85
N THR A 253 -11.91 6.22 9.63
CA THR A 253 -12.62 5.15 8.92
C THR A 253 -11.68 3.97 8.62
N LEU A 254 -10.44 4.27 8.22
CA LEU A 254 -9.40 3.27 8.02
C LEU A 254 -9.03 2.54 9.32
N GLY A 255 -8.91 3.27 10.44
CA GLY A 255 -8.72 2.70 11.77
C GLY A 255 -9.82 1.69 12.13
N LYS A 256 -11.10 2.10 12.00
CA LYS A 256 -12.24 1.21 12.23
C LYS A 256 -12.17 -0.05 11.36
N PHE A 257 -11.94 0.12 10.06
CA PHE A 257 -11.86 -0.99 9.11
C PHE A 257 -10.74 -1.98 9.44
N VAL A 258 -9.54 -1.48 9.78
CA VAL A 258 -8.40 -2.32 10.17
C VAL A 258 -8.69 -3.10 11.46
N LYS A 259 -9.37 -2.49 12.44
CA LYS A 259 -9.83 -3.18 13.66
C LYS A 259 -10.81 -4.31 13.38
N GLU A 260 -11.81 -4.05 12.56
CA GLU A 260 -12.78 -5.08 12.15
C GLU A 260 -12.11 -6.24 11.41
N LEU A 261 -11.15 -5.92 10.54
CA LEU A 261 -10.37 -6.92 9.81
C LEU A 261 -9.51 -7.76 10.75
N ALA A 262 -8.81 -7.12 11.69
CA ALA A 262 -7.99 -7.79 12.69
C ALA A 262 -8.85 -8.72 13.55
N TRP A 263 -9.99 -8.24 14.03
CA TRP A 263 -10.97 -9.03 14.80
C TRP A 263 -11.43 -10.27 14.06
N LYS A 264 -11.91 -10.13 12.81
CA LYS A 264 -12.37 -11.26 12.00
C LYS A 264 -11.26 -12.27 11.75
N THR A 265 -10.05 -11.79 11.48
CA THR A 265 -8.88 -12.65 11.28
C THR A 265 -8.53 -13.43 12.55
N TYR A 266 -8.61 -12.77 13.71
CA TYR A 266 -8.38 -13.39 15.01
C TYR A 266 -9.44 -14.45 15.35
N LEU A 267 -10.72 -14.18 15.12
CA LEU A 267 -11.79 -15.18 15.29
C LEU A 267 -11.58 -16.40 14.40
N LEU A 268 -11.22 -16.19 13.13
CA LEU A 268 -10.90 -17.29 12.21
C LEU A 268 -9.71 -18.12 12.71
N TYR A 269 -8.70 -17.47 13.29
CA TYR A 269 -7.57 -18.15 13.92
C TYR A 269 -8.00 -19.00 15.13
N LEU A 270 -8.77 -18.42 16.06
CA LEU A 270 -9.30 -19.16 17.21
C LEU A 270 -10.15 -20.35 16.77
N GLY A 271 -10.96 -20.19 15.72
CA GLY A 271 -11.72 -21.27 15.12
C GLY A 271 -10.84 -22.43 14.64
N ARG A 272 -9.74 -22.13 13.95
CA ARG A 272 -8.76 -23.14 13.50
C ARG A 272 -8.07 -23.84 14.68
N GLN A 273 -7.72 -23.11 15.74
CA GLN A 273 -7.12 -23.70 16.93
C GLN A 273 -8.10 -24.67 17.62
N LYS A 274 -9.37 -24.25 17.78
CA LYS A 274 -10.44 -25.10 18.34
C LYS A 274 -10.65 -26.37 17.50
N ASP A 275 -10.68 -26.25 16.18
CA ASP A 275 -10.81 -27.41 15.26
C ASP A 275 -9.64 -28.37 15.33
N ALA A 276 -8.43 -27.84 15.55
CA ALA A 276 -7.22 -28.64 15.75
C ALA A 276 -7.17 -29.29 17.14
N GLY A 277 -8.15 -29.02 18.03
CA GLY A 277 -8.14 -29.49 19.42
C GLY A 277 -7.10 -28.77 20.28
N VAL A 278 -6.60 -27.63 19.84
CA VAL A 278 -5.66 -26.79 20.59
C VAL A 278 -6.47 -25.83 21.45
N SER A 279 -6.33 -25.93 22.77
CA SER A 279 -6.97 -24.99 23.69
C SER A 279 -6.29 -23.62 23.53
N ALA A 280 -7.01 -22.61 23.06
CA ALA A 280 -6.50 -21.24 22.93
C ALA A 280 -5.93 -20.71 24.27
N THR A 281 -6.50 -21.16 25.39
CA THR A 281 -6.05 -20.82 26.74
C THR A 281 -4.73 -21.50 27.15
N ALA A 282 -4.32 -22.59 26.49
CA ALA A 282 -3.05 -23.24 26.80
C ALA A 282 -1.85 -22.41 26.33
N ASN A 283 -2.01 -21.57 25.31
CA ASN A 283 -0.95 -20.68 24.84
C ASN A 283 -0.77 -19.43 25.72
N LEU A 284 -1.71 -19.14 26.63
CA LEU A 284 -1.60 -18.04 27.60
C LEU A 284 -0.56 -18.30 28.70
N THR A 285 -0.01 -19.52 28.81
CA THR A 285 0.94 -19.85 29.88
C THR A 285 2.37 -19.41 29.57
N ASP A 286 2.69 -19.11 28.31
CA ASP A 286 3.98 -18.53 27.93
C ASP A 286 3.90 -17.00 28.10
N PRO A 287 4.59 -16.43 29.11
CA PRO A 287 4.55 -14.99 29.35
C PRO A 287 5.17 -14.16 28.22
N ASP A 288 5.98 -14.77 27.35
CA ASP A 288 6.72 -14.08 26.29
C ASP A 288 5.98 -14.07 24.94
N THR A 289 4.96 -14.93 24.76
CA THR A 289 4.17 -15.00 23.52
C THR A 289 2.81 -14.33 23.70
N SER A 290 2.55 -13.27 22.93
CA SER A 290 1.21 -12.64 22.93
C SER A 290 0.17 -13.69 22.52
N PRO A 291 -0.91 -13.91 23.31
CA PRO A 291 -1.91 -14.95 23.05
C PRO A 291 -2.69 -14.76 21.74
N SER A 292 -2.49 -13.62 21.09
CA SER A 292 -3.19 -13.19 19.89
C SER A 292 -2.22 -12.88 18.75
N PHE A 293 -1.06 -13.55 18.75
CA PHE A 293 -0.13 -13.53 17.63
C PHE A 293 -0.60 -14.45 16.49
N LEU A 294 -0.78 -13.88 15.31
CA LEU A 294 -1.24 -14.53 14.09
C LEU A 294 -0.05 -14.77 13.16
N SER A 295 0.73 -15.82 13.45
CA SER A 295 1.95 -16.16 12.71
C SER A 295 1.69 -16.54 11.24
N ASP A 296 0.45 -16.89 10.87
CA ASP A 296 0.07 -17.26 9.50
C ASP A 296 -0.52 -16.09 8.69
N VAL A 297 -0.50 -14.86 9.24
CA VAL A 297 -1.08 -13.68 8.59
C VAL A 297 -0.14 -12.48 8.68
N SER A 298 0.02 -11.80 7.56
CA SER A 298 0.62 -10.47 7.49
C SER A 298 -0.33 -9.47 6.86
N VAL A 299 -0.22 -8.20 7.24
CA VAL A 299 -1.08 -7.12 6.74
C VAL A 299 -0.23 -5.99 6.17
N LEU A 300 -0.46 -5.66 4.90
CA LEU A 300 0.18 -4.58 4.17
C LEU A 300 -0.86 -3.52 3.81
N LEU A 301 -0.65 -2.28 4.23
CA LEU A 301 -1.46 -1.13 3.86
C LEU A 301 -0.71 -0.27 2.85
N CYS A 302 -1.30 -0.03 1.69
CA CYS A 302 -0.75 0.83 0.65
C CYS A 302 -1.81 1.80 0.14
N GLY A 303 -1.38 2.87 -0.51
CA GLY A 303 -2.32 3.84 -1.08
C GLY A 303 -1.74 5.23 -1.27
N ASP A 304 -2.55 6.06 -1.90
CA ASP A 304 -2.38 7.51 -1.95
C ASP A 304 -3.19 8.13 -0.81
N PHE A 305 -2.49 8.65 0.18
CA PHE A 305 -3.11 9.20 1.38
C PHE A 305 -3.31 10.71 1.31
N ASN A 306 -2.82 11.37 0.26
CA ASN A 306 -2.86 12.83 0.14
C ASN A 306 -2.38 13.55 1.43
N LEU A 307 -1.42 12.94 2.13
CA LEU A 307 -0.86 13.40 3.39
C LEU A 307 0.66 13.50 3.29
N ASP A 308 1.16 14.71 3.21
CA ASP A 308 2.59 15.00 3.19
C ASP A 308 3.15 14.97 4.63
N MET A 309 4.13 14.09 4.88
CA MET A 309 4.75 13.96 6.20
C MET A 309 5.49 15.22 6.67
N GLU A 310 6.01 16.04 5.75
CA GLU A 310 6.75 17.27 6.08
C GLU A 310 5.80 18.44 6.35
N ARG A 311 4.73 18.56 5.55
CA ARG A 311 3.74 19.63 5.71
C ARG A 311 2.71 19.33 6.80
N ALA A 312 2.32 18.08 6.98
CA ALA A 312 1.29 17.65 7.94
C ALA A 312 1.79 16.53 8.87
N PRO A 313 2.88 16.74 9.65
CA PRO A 313 3.50 15.68 10.46
C PRO A 313 2.55 15.10 11.52
N GLY A 314 1.65 15.92 12.07
CA GLY A 314 0.61 15.45 12.99
C GLY A 314 -0.40 14.52 12.33
N GLY A 315 -0.83 14.84 11.10
CA GLY A 315 -1.70 14.00 10.29
C GLY A 315 -1.03 12.68 9.90
N TYR A 316 0.23 12.74 9.46
CA TYR A 316 1.03 11.55 9.18
C TYR A 316 1.24 10.66 10.41
N ARG A 317 1.52 11.24 11.59
CA ARG A 317 1.63 10.46 12.84
C ARG A 317 0.31 9.75 13.18
N LYS A 318 -0.82 10.46 13.07
CA LYS A 318 -2.16 9.90 13.29
C LYS A 318 -2.47 8.80 12.28
N LEU A 319 -2.05 8.94 11.02
CA LEU A 319 -2.14 7.89 10.01
C LEU A 319 -1.29 6.67 10.38
N LYS A 320 0.01 6.87 10.64
CA LYS A 320 0.98 5.80 10.95
C LYS A 320 0.59 4.96 12.17
N THR A 321 -0.15 5.52 13.11
CA THR A 321 -0.62 4.78 14.29
C THR A 321 -2.12 4.49 14.27
N LEU A 322 -2.85 4.89 13.23
CA LEU A 322 -4.32 4.89 13.20
C LEU A 322 -4.91 5.44 14.51
N TYR A 323 -4.48 6.63 14.93
CA TYR A 323 -4.81 7.24 16.23
C TYR A 323 -4.37 6.43 17.48
N GLY A 324 -3.24 5.73 17.39
CA GLY A 324 -2.71 4.92 18.48
C GLY A 324 -3.36 3.54 18.59
N SER A 325 -4.18 3.15 17.61
CA SER A 325 -4.82 1.83 17.60
C SER A 325 -4.06 0.77 16.83
N ALA A 326 -3.01 1.16 16.11
CA ALA A 326 -2.15 0.23 15.41
C ALA A 326 -0.68 0.63 15.53
N THR A 327 0.20 -0.36 15.53
CA THR A 327 1.62 -0.18 15.31
C THR A 327 1.89 -0.46 13.84
N MET A 328 2.29 0.56 13.08
CA MET A 328 2.67 0.39 11.68
C MET A 328 4.06 0.94 11.37
N ARG A 329 4.81 0.20 10.57
CA ARG A 329 6.11 0.59 10.03
C ARG A 329 5.96 1.07 8.61
N ASP A 330 6.32 2.33 8.38
CA ASP A 330 6.45 2.87 7.03
C ASP A 330 7.69 2.26 6.38
N LEU A 331 7.46 1.39 5.39
CA LEU A 331 8.51 0.62 4.72
C LEU A 331 9.47 1.49 3.91
N PHE A 332 9.21 2.79 3.81
CA PHE A 332 10.02 3.75 3.09
C PHE A 332 10.86 4.63 4.01
N LEU A 333 10.84 4.42 5.33
CA LEU A 333 11.72 5.13 6.25
C LEU A 333 13.09 4.43 6.40
N PRO A 334 14.18 5.18 6.68
CA PRO A 334 15.53 4.63 6.74
C PRO A 334 15.68 3.43 7.68
N GLN A 335 15.00 3.45 8.82
CA GLN A 335 15.06 2.37 9.81
C GLN A 335 14.33 1.08 9.37
N HIS A 336 13.54 1.13 8.29
CA HIS A 336 12.76 -0.01 7.80
C HIS A 336 13.12 -0.40 6.36
N ASN A 337 14.03 0.33 5.73
CA ASN A 337 14.43 0.12 4.34
C ASN A 337 15.97 0.08 4.22
N PRO A 338 16.57 -1.10 3.97
CA PRO A 338 18.02 -1.23 3.82
C PRO A 338 18.58 -0.43 2.63
N ASN A 339 17.72 -0.12 1.66
CA ASN A 339 18.03 0.63 0.45
C ASN A 339 17.52 2.07 0.50
N TYR A 340 17.26 2.62 1.70
CA TYR A 340 16.82 4.00 1.82
C TYR A 340 17.84 4.97 1.22
N ALA A 341 17.48 5.56 0.09
CA ALA A 341 18.30 6.55 -0.57
C ALA A 341 17.71 7.95 -0.29
N VAL A 342 18.19 8.57 0.81
CA VAL A 342 17.82 9.92 1.31
C VAL A 342 17.71 10.96 0.18
N GLN A 343 18.52 10.83 -0.87
CA GLN A 343 18.69 11.81 -1.93
C GLN A 343 17.60 11.81 -3.02
N TYR A 344 16.64 10.88 -3.03
CA TYR A 344 15.71 10.77 -4.18
C TYR A 344 14.24 10.93 -3.82
N THR A 345 13.85 10.71 -2.57
CA THR A 345 12.50 11.00 -2.06
C THR A 345 12.20 12.51 -2.06
N TYR A 346 13.22 13.34 -1.84
CA TYR A 346 13.09 14.80 -1.77
C TYR A 346 13.02 15.47 -3.16
N TYR A 347 13.81 15.00 -4.13
CA TYR A 347 13.90 15.63 -5.46
C TYR A 347 12.88 15.10 -6.48
N SER A 348 12.24 13.94 -6.24
CA SER A 348 11.22 13.40 -7.14
C SER A 348 9.92 14.22 -7.12
N GLN A 349 9.69 15.07 -6.11
CA GLN A 349 8.40 15.70 -5.86
C GLN A 349 8.42 17.24 -5.86
N GLU A 350 9.57 17.88 -6.13
CA GLU A 350 9.56 19.33 -6.38
C GLU A 350 8.63 19.65 -7.56
N ALA A 351 7.73 20.62 -7.38
CA ALA A 351 6.94 21.19 -8.46
C ALA A 351 7.89 21.78 -9.52
N GLN A 352 7.52 21.63 -10.79
CA GLN A 352 8.36 22.09 -11.89
C GLN A 352 8.58 23.62 -11.81
N SER A 353 9.73 24.06 -11.28
CA SER A 353 10.15 25.46 -11.38
C SER A 353 10.95 25.63 -12.66
N VAL A 354 10.37 26.41 -13.58
CA VAL A 354 11.02 26.83 -14.82
C VAL A 354 11.82 28.08 -14.49
N LYS A 355 13.08 27.93 -14.10
CA LYS A 355 13.98 29.09 -13.98
C LYS A 355 14.54 29.41 -15.35
N GLN A 356 14.00 30.46 -15.98
CA GLN A 356 14.62 31.08 -17.15
C GLN A 356 15.98 31.63 -16.75
N LYS A 357 17.07 31.06 -17.29
CA LYS A 357 18.43 31.60 -17.17
C LYS A 357 18.79 32.30 -18.48
N LYS A 358 19.72 33.27 -18.41
CA LYS A 358 20.22 34.09 -19.54
C LYS A 358 20.61 33.28 -20.80
N HIS A 359 20.94 31.99 -20.67
CA HIS A 359 21.33 31.10 -21.77
C HIS A 359 20.63 29.73 -21.76
N GLY A 360 19.47 29.61 -21.13
CA GLY A 360 18.71 28.37 -21.19
C GLY A 360 17.64 28.24 -20.11
N THR A 361 16.78 27.26 -20.29
CA THR A 361 15.71 26.95 -19.34
C THR A 361 16.21 25.89 -18.35
N GLN A 362 16.32 26.23 -17.07
CA GLN A 362 16.55 25.22 -16.04
C GLN A 362 15.20 24.75 -15.49
N LEU A 363 14.85 23.50 -15.79
CA LEU A 363 13.72 22.81 -15.20
C LEU A 363 14.19 22.16 -13.89
N LYS A 364 13.52 22.46 -12.78
CA LYS A 364 13.70 21.77 -11.49
C LYS A 364 12.38 21.15 -11.07
N GLY A 365 12.38 19.90 -10.63
CA GLY A 365 11.18 19.20 -10.19
C GLY A 365 10.60 18.25 -11.22
N ASN A 366 10.02 17.14 -10.74
CA ASN A 366 9.52 16.07 -11.60
C ASN A 366 8.02 15.76 -11.39
N SER A 367 7.30 16.53 -10.58
CA SER A 367 5.83 16.53 -10.64
C SER A 367 5.38 17.41 -11.80
N LEU A 368 4.54 16.87 -12.68
CA LEU A 368 3.89 17.62 -13.77
C LEU A 368 3.00 18.76 -13.27
N PHE A 369 2.72 18.79 -11.96
CA PHE A 369 1.68 19.64 -11.40
C PHE A 369 2.17 20.35 -10.13
N PRO A 370 1.73 21.60 -9.90
CA PRO A 370 1.91 22.27 -8.63
C PRO A 370 0.99 21.61 -7.60
N TRP A 371 1.40 20.44 -7.12
CA TRP A 371 0.70 19.81 -6.02
C TRP A 371 0.93 20.65 -4.76
N PRO A 372 -0.09 20.80 -3.89
CA PRO A 372 0.07 21.40 -2.57
C PRO A 372 1.09 20.69 -1.67
N PHE A 373 1.58 19.53 -2.07
CA PHE A 373 2.52 18.70 -1.32
C PHE A 373 3.95 18.92 -1.79
N LYS A 374 4.88 18.98 -0.85
CA LYS A 374 6.33 19.04 -1.11
C LYS A 374 7.00 17.69 -0.88
N GLY A 375 6.39 16.85 -0.03
CA GLY A 375 6.84 15.51 0.30
C GLY A 375 5.87 14.41 -0.15
N ARG A 376 6.18 13.20 0.30
CA ARG A 376 5.53 11.95 -0.14
C ARG A 376 4.08 11.88 0.35
N VAL A 377 3.19 11.42 -0.51
CA VAL A 377 1.78 11.17 -0.17
C VAL A 377 1.34 9.72 -0.40
N ASP A 378 2.07 8.99 -1.23
CA ASP A 378 1.93 7.56 -1.45
C ASP A 378 2.77 6.77 -0.42
N TYR A 379 2.15 5.84 0.31
CA TYR A 379 2.84 5.09 1.36
C TYR A 379 2.60 3.58 1.25
N MET A 380 3.53 2.81 1.82
CA MET A 380 3.34 1.40 2.15
C MET A 380 3.71 1.18 3.61
N PHE A 381 2.74 0.75 4.41
CA PHE A 381 2.89 0.43 5.82
C PHE A 381 2.75 -1.07 6.03
N ALA A 382 3.70 -1.67 6.75
CA ALA A 382 3.48 -2.96 7.38
C ALA A 382 2.72 -2.73 8.69
N VAL A 383 1.60 -3.43 8.88
CA VAL A 383 0.83 -3.39 10.13
C VAL A 383 1.31 -4.54 11.00
N ASP A 384 1.98 -4.20 12.11
CA ASP A 384 2.55 -5.19 13.02
C ASP A 384 1.53 -5.61 14.08
N ASP A 385 0.80 -4.64 14.63
CA ASP A 385 -0.16 -4.88 15.71
C ASP A 385 -1.38 -3.97 15.61
N VAL A 386 -2.51 -4.46 16.11
CA VAL A 386 -3.76 -3.71 16.28
C VAL A 386 -4.28 -3.90 17.71
N THR A 387 -4.54 -2.78 18.38
CA THR A 387 -5.08 -2.74 19.73
C THR A 387 -6.57 -2.41 19.70
N LEU A 388 -7.36 -3.24 20.37
CA LEU A 388 -8.79 -3.06 20.62
C LEU A 388 -8.99 -2.77 22.10
N SER A 389 -9.69 -1.69 22.43
CA SER A 389 -10.10 -1.42 23.82
C SER A 389 -11.19 -2.40 24.26
N ALA A 390 -11.46 -2.47 25.57
CA ALA A 390 -12.53 -3.32 26.10
C ALA A 390 -13.91 -2.99 25.48
N ASP A 391 -14.23 -1.70 25.34
CA ASP A 391 -15.48 -1.25 24.74
C ASP A 391 -15.54 -1.64 23.25
N GLU A 392 -14.43 -1.50 22.52
CA GLU A 392 -14.35 -1.88 21.11
C GLU A 392 -14.49 -3.39 20.91
N VAL A 393 -13.91 -4.21 21.80
CA VAL A 393 -14.11 -5.67 21.78
C VAL A 393 -15.60 -5.98 21.98
N GLN A 394 -16.27 -5.35 22.94
CA GLN A 394 -17.71 -5.57 23.15
C GLN A 394 -18.55 -5.16 21.93
N GLU A 395 -18.24 -4.01 21.31
CA GLU A 395 -18.90 -3.57 20.07
C GLU A 395 -18.68 -4.57 18.93
N LEU A 396 -17.44 -5.05 18.74
CA LEU A 396 -17.08 -5.99 17.69
C LEU A 396 -17.66 -7.39 17.91
N VAL A 397 -17.80 -7.85 19.16
CA VAL A 397 -18.53 -9.09 19.49
C VAL A 397 -20.00 -8.96 19.10
N GLN A 398 -20.62 -7.81 19.35
CA GLN A 398 -22.02 -7.59 18.98
C GLN A 398 -22.23 -7.46 17.46
N GLU A 399 -21.31 -6.78 16.76
CA GLU A 399 -21.41 -6.55 15.32
C GLU A 399 -20.99 -7.79 14.50
N PHE A 400 -19.96 -8.50 14.97
CA PHE A 400 -19.36 -9.66 14.31
C PHE A 400 -19.11 -10.78 15.33
N PRO A 401 -20.18 -11.42 15.86
CA PRO A 401 -20.02 -12.48 16.84
C PRO A 401 -19.34 -13.71 16.20
N PRO A 402 -18.63 -14.54 17.00
CA PRO A 402 -17.92 -15.73 16.52
C PRO A 402 -18.71 -16.60 15.55
N GLU A 403 -19.99 -16.83 15.83
CA GLU A 403 -20.83 -17.70 15.01
C GLU A 403 -21.13 -17.14 13.62
N SER A 404 -21.13 -15.81 13.49
CA SER A 404 -21.31 -15.14 12.21
C SER A 404 -20.05 -15.18 11.34
N VAL A 405 -18.87 -15.17 11.96
CA VAL A 405 -17.58 -15.12 11.27
C VAL A 405 -17.05 -16.53 11.00
N VAL A 406 -17.02 -17.38 12.02
CA VAL A 406 -16.40 -18.71 12.00
C VAL A 406 -17.43 -19.81 11.75
N GLY A 407 -18.63 -19.71 12.32
CA GLY A 407 -19.77 -20.63 12.07
C GLY A 407 -20.58 -20.97 13.31
N GLU A 408 -21.76 -21.55 13.12
CA GLU A 408 -22.74 -21.82 14.20
C GLU A 408 -22.14 -22.64 15.38
N ASP A 409 -21.14 -23.50 15.15
CA ASP A 409 -20.47 -24.32 16.18
C ASP A 409 -19.52 -23.52 17.12
N TYR A 410 -19.42 -22.21 16.94
CA TYR A 410 -18.51 -21.33 17.67
C TYR A 410 -19.21 -20.30 18.58
N GLU A 411 -20.51 -20.43 18.83
CA GLU A 411 -21.26 -19.55 19.77
C GLU A 411 -20.60 -19.49 21.16
N GLU A 412 -20.10 -20.63 21.66
CA GLU A 412 -19.41 -20.76 22.95
C GLU A 412 -17.87 -20.65 22.82
N MET A 413 -17.37 -19.91 21.82
CA MET A 413 -15.92 -19.72 21.67
C MET A 413 -15.39 -18.76 22.73
N ASP A 414 -14.57 -19.27 23.65
CA ASP A 414 -13.84 -18.44 24.60
C ASP A 414 -12.84 -17.55 23.87
N ILE A 415 -12.97 -16.23 24.07
CA ILE A 415 -12.09 -15.22 23.47
C ILE A 415 -11.10 -14.76 24.54
N PRO A 416 -9.80 -15.09 24.42
CA PRO A 416 -8.78 -14.56 25.31
C PRO A 416 -8.72 -13.04 25.21
N ILE A 417 -8.92 -12.36 26.34
CA ILE A 417 -8.75 -10.90 26.49
C ILE A 417 -7.71 -10.60 27.57
N LEU A 418 -7.07 -9.44 27.47
CA LEU A 418 -6.11 -8.97 28.47
C LEU A 418 -6.82 -8.65 29.80
N LYS A 419 -6.04 -8.53 30.89
CA LYS A 419 -6.58 -8.29 32.24
C LYS A 419 -7.38 -6.99 32.37
N ASP A 420 -7.04 -5.99 31.56
CA ASP A 420 -7.73 -4.71 31.48
C ASP A 420 -8.94 -4.73 30.51
N GLY A 421 -9.24 -5.90 29.93
CA GLY A 421 -10.31 -6.11 28.96
C GLY A 421 -9.92 -5.74 27.53
N SER A 422 -8.72 -5.22 27.28
CA SER A 422 -8.25 -4.92 25.92
C SER A 422 -7.77 -6.18 25.19
N LEU A 423 -7.59 -6.07 23.87
CA LEU A 423 -7.06 -7.14 23.03
C LEU A 423 -6.00 -6.56 22.09
N LEU A 424 -4.78 -7.09 22.17
CA LEU A 424 -3.70 -6.79 21.24
C LEU A 424 -3.57 -7.93 20.24
N ILE A 425 -3.85 -7.69 18.97
CA ILE A 425 -3.69 -8.68 17.89
C ILE A 425 -2.41 -8.34 17.15
N SER A 426 -1.47 -9.28 17.13
CA SER A 426 -0.17 -9.11 16.47
C SER A 426 -0.10 -9.98 15.22
N PHE A 427 0.56 -9.50 14.17
CA PHE A 427 0.70 -10.17 12.88
C PHE A 427 2.15 -10.53 12.61
N GLU A 428 2.38 -11.53 11.75
CA GLU A 428 3.71 -11.83 11.26
C GLU A 428 4.27 -10.63 10.50
N GLN A 429 5.49 -10.22 10.86
CA GLN A 429 6.05 -8.95 10.41
C GLN A 429 6.46 -9.00 8.93
N ILE A 430 6.22 -7.89 8.23
CA ILE A 430 6.71 -7.67 6.86
C ILE A 430 8.03 -6.88 6.91
N TYR A 431 9.06 -7.36 6.21
CA TYR A 431 10.34 -6.66 6.09
C TYR A 431 10.57 -6.19 4.66
N CYS A 432 11.08 -4.96 4.52
CA CYS A 432 11.49 -4.44 3.23
C CYS A 432 12.92 -4.92 2.92
N LEU A 433 13.09 -5.59 1.78
CA LEU A 433 14.38 -6.01 1.24
C LEU A 433 14.95 -4.99 0.24
N GLY A 434 14.13 -4.08 -0.23
CA GLY A 434 14.54 -3.09 -1.20
C GLY A 434 13.36 -2.34 -1.77
N MET A 435 13.65 -1.20 -2.37
CA MET A 435 12.66 -0.28 -2.87
C MET A 435 13.11 0.30 -4.19
N ASP A 436 12.17 0.40 -5.12
CA ASP A 436 12.35 1.12 -6.36
C ASP A 436 11.31 2.24 -6.43
N ILE A 437 11.80 3.48 -6.51
CA ILE A 437 11.00 4.62 -6.97
C ILE A 437 11.22 4.71 -8.48
N VAL A 438 10.18 4.47 -9.26
CA VAL A 438 10.30 4.41 -10.72
C VAL A 438 10.30 5.82 -11.27
N ALA A 439 11.48 6.30 -11.65
CA ALA A 439 11.60 7.65 -12.13
C ALA A 439 11.10 7.86 -13.55
N GLN A 440 10.27 8.90 -13.72
CA GLN A 440 9.66 9.20 -15.00
C GLN A 440 10.38 10.35 -15.68
N ARG A 441 10.61 10.21 -17.00
CA ARG A 441 11.16 11.30 -17.81
C ARG A 441 10.06 12.29 -18.11
N HIS A 442 10.39 13.58 -18.08
CA HIS A 442 9.43 14.61 -18.45
C HIS A 442 8.86 14.38 -19.86
N GLY A 443 7.54 14.53 -20.01
CA GLY A 443 6.76 14.24 -21.22
C GLY A 443 6.52 12.75 -21.49
N SER A 444 6.99 11.86 -20.62
CA SER A 444 6.78 10.39 -20.68
C SER A 444 6.20 9.86 -19.37
N GLU A 445 5.53 10.72 -18.62
CA GLU A 445 4.97 10.41 -17.33
C GLU A 445 3.84 9.38 -17.47
N LEU A 446 3.90 8.33 -16.64
CA LEU A 446 2.84 7.33 -16.53
C LEU A 446 1.71 7.84 -15.65
N SER A 447 2.00 8.78 -14.77
CA SER A 447 1.04 9.33 -13.81
C SER A 447 1.50 10.72 -13.35
N ASP A 448 0.61 11.45 -12.70
CA ASP A 448 0.94 12.61 -11.87
C ASP A 448 1.63 12.22 -10.55
N HIS A 449 1.63 10.94 -10.18
CA HIS A 449 2.34 10.38 -9.04
C HIS A 449 3.53 9.50 -9.43
N TRP A 450 4.46 9.35 -8.49
CA TRP A 450 5.61 8.45 -8.64
C TRP A 450 5.18 7.03 -8.27
N PRO A 451 5.45 6.04 -9.12
CA PRO A 451 5.22 4.65 -8.75
C PRO A 451 6.13 4.29 -7.57
N VAL A 452 5.48 3.78 -6.53
CA VAL A 452 6.09 3.36 -5.27
C VAL A 452 6.13 1.84 -5.28
N SER A 453 7.32 1.25 -5.11
CA SER A 453 7.42 -0.21 -5.07
C SER A 453 8.40 -0.72 -4.03
N ALA A 454 8.10 -1.90 -3.51
CA ALA A 454 8.88 -2.56 -2.47
C ALA A 454 9.05 -4.06 -2.78
N ARG A 455 10.24 -4.58 -2.51
CA ARG A 455 10.49 -6.01 -2.35
C ARG A 455 10.29 -6.34 -0.88
N ILE A 456 9.38 -7.25 -0.58
CA ILE A 456 9.04 -7.61 0.80
C ILE A 456 9.29 -9.09 1.06
N THR A 457 9.71 -9.40 2.28
CA THR A 457 9.66 -10.75 2.87
C THR A 457 8.73 -10.75 4.06
N ILE A 458 8.17 -11.91 4.36
CA ILE A 458 7.35 -12.17 5.53
C ILE A 458 8.19 -12.95 6.53
N GLY A 459 8.16 -12.49 7.78
CA GLY A 459 9.07 -12.95 8.82
C GLY A 459 10.51 -12.48 8.63
N ALA A 460 11.36 -12.89 9.55
CA ALA A 460 12.76 -12.48 9.57
C ALA A 460 13.44 -12.78 8.22
N PRO A 461 14.15 -11.80 7.60
CA PRO A 461 14.86 -12.03 6.36
C PRO A 461 15.86 -13.19 6.47
N SER A 462 15.80 -14.13 5.53
CA SER A 462 16.80 -15.21 5.42
C SER A 462 18.14 -14.74 4.86
N VAL A 463 18.18 -13.50 4.36
CA VAL A 463 19.34 -12.84 3.77
C VAL A 463 19.68 -11.60 4.59
N ASP A 464 20.98 -11.28 4.70
CA ASP A 464 21.42 -10.06 5.37
C ASP A 464 21.01 -8.82 4.54
N PRO A 465 20.09 -7.97 5.03
CA PRO A 465 19.62 -6.82 4.27
C PRO A 465 20.74 -5.84 3.89
N GLN A 466 21.86 -5.82 4.63
CA GLN A 466 22.99 -4.94 4.35
C GLN A 466 23.81 -5.37 3.13
N GLN A 467 23.72 -6.64 2.75
CA GLN A 467 24.41 -7.22 1.60
C GLN A 467 23.60 -7.11 0.31
N LEU A 468 22.34 -6.72 0.40
CA LEU A 468 21.48 -6.57 -0.76
C LEU A 468 21.99 -5.47 -1.69
N PRO A 469 21.82 -5.62 -3.02
CA PRO A 469 22.24 -4.60 -3.96
C PRO A 469 21.56 -3.27 -3.66
N LYS A 470 22.38 -2.22 -3.52
CA LYS A 470 21.89 -0.86 -3.41
C LYS A 470 21.56 -0.33 -4.81
N PRO A 471 20.37 0.24 -5.03
CA PRO A 471 20.00 0.78 -6.33
C PRO A 471 20.99 1.87 -6.74
N ARG A 472 21.47 1.82 -7.98
CA ARG A 472 22.41 2.82 -8.50
C ARG A 472 21.65 4.11 -8.79
N LYS A 473 22.31 5.26 -8.53
CA LYS A 473 21.76 6.61 -8.78
C LYS A 473 21.06 6.77 -10.14
N TRP A 474 21.60 6.17 -11.20
CA TRP A 474 21.02 6.30 -12.55
C TRP A 474 19.79 5.43 -12.80
N GLN A 475 19.65 4.29 -12.11
CA GLN A 475 18.44 3.44 -12.16
C GLN A 475 17.25 4.18 -11.53
N LEU A 476 17.53 5.07 -10.57
CA LEU A 476 16.55 5.89 -9.88
C LEU A 476 16.25 7.25 -10.55
N LEU A 477 16.95 7.65 -11.62
CA LEU A 477 16.88 9.03 -12.16
C LEU A 477 16.57 9.15 -13.66
N ARG A 478 16.60 8.07 -14.44
CA ARG A 478 16.41 8.16 -15.91
C ARG A 478 15.26 7.28 -16.38
N GLY A 479 14.11 7.89 -16.60
CA GLY A 479 12.93 7.26 -17.22
C GLY A 479 13.07 6.83 -18.70
N ASN A 480 14.28 6.59 -19.21
CA ASN A 480 14.45 5.75 -20.41
C ASN A 480 14.49 4.26 -20.04
N SER A 481 14.65 3.93 -18.76
CA SER A 481 14.43 2.61 -18.23
C SER A 481 13.01 2.59 -17.65
N PHE A 482 12.08 1.88 -18.29
CA PHE A 482 11.38 0.86 -17.50
C PHE A 482 12.46 0.26 -16.60
N CYS A 483 12.32 0.25 -15.28
CA CYS A 483 13.23 -0.49 -14.41
C CYS A 483 13.09 -1.98 -14.70
N VAL A 484 13.50 -2.38 -15.91
CA VAL A 484 14.12 -3.62 -16.24
C VAL A 484 15.21 -3.70 -15.22
N ASP A 485 14.94 -4.43 -14.14
CA ASP A 485 15.99 -4.97 -13.32
C ASP A 485 17.11 -5.40 -14.27
N SER A 486 18.36 -5.09 -13.96
CA SER A 486 19.48 -5.59 -14.76
C SER A 486 19.45 -7.13 -14.95
N SER A 487 18.63 -7.85 -14.16
CA SER A 487 18.30 -9.28 -14.30
C SER A 487 17.08 -9.60 -15.20
N TYR A 488 16.20 -8.64 -15.53
CA TYR A 488 14.97 -8.88 -16.29
C TYR A 488 15.24 -8.92 -17.80
N SER A 489 15.46 -10.11 -18.34
CA SER A 489 15.70 -10.34 -19.77
C SER A 489 14.46 -10.22 -20.68
N GLY A 490 13.28 -9.91 -20.12
CA GLY A 490 11.99 -10.06 -20.80
C GLY A 490 11.41 -8.82 -21.50
N ALA A 491 11.90 -7.61 -21.24
CA ALA A 491 11.32 -6.38 -21.79
C ALA A 491 12.38 -5.57 -22.55
N GLY A 492 12.61 -5.93 -23.81
CA GLY A 492 13.51 -5.15 -24.65
C GLY A 492 13.97 -5.85 -25.92
N ARG A 493 13.04 -6.23 -26.78
CA ARG A 493 13.35 -6.21 -28.22
C ARG A 493 12.25 -5.44 -28.92
N GLU A 494 12.62 -4.27 -29.46
CA GLU A 494 11.91 -3.73 -30.61
C GLU A 494 11.84 -4.86 -31.65
N GLU A 495 10.63 -5.34 -31.92
CA GLU A 495 10.40 -6.29 -33.01
C GLU A 495 10.95 -5.65 -34.29
N ASP A 496 11.82 -6.37 -35.00
CA ASP A 496 12.35 -5.97 -36.29
C ASP A 496 11.16 -5.60 -37.22
N PRO A 497 11.12 -4.39 -37.81
CA PRO A 497 10.02 -3.95 -38.67
C PRO A 497 9.65 -4.98 -39.76
N GLU A 498 10.63 -5.74 -40.24
CA GLU A 498 10.38 -6.83 -41.19
C GLU A 498 9.57 -8.01 -40.61
N GLU A 499 9.76 -8.37 -39.33
CA GLU A 499 8.98 -9.43 -38.69
C GLU A 499 7.53 -9.00 -38.44
N ARG A 500 7.32 -7.72 -38.13
CA ARG A 500 5.99 -7.13 -37.98
C ARG A 500 5.23 -7.15 -39.31
N GLU A 501 5.90 -6.89 -40.42
CA GLU A 501 5.33 -6.92 -41.78
C GLU A 501 5.06 -8.36 -42.29
N LYS A 502 5.90 -9.32 -41.89
CA LYS A 502 5.67 -10.77 -42.14
C LYS A 502 4.50 -11.33 -41.33
N ARG A 503 4.22 -10.79 -40.14
CA ARG A 503 3.04 -11.17 -39.33
C ARG A 503 1.74 -10.57 -39.85
N THR A 504 1.73 -9.32 -40.31
CA THR A 504 0.54 -8.70 -40.89
C THR A 504 0.16 -9.35 -42.23
N SER A 505 1.14 -9.70 -43.07
CA SER A 505 0.89 -10.43 -44.32
C SER A 505 0.35 -11.86 -44.10
N ARG A 506 0.79 -12.57 -43.04
CA ARG A 506 0.24 -13.90 -42.69
C ARG A 506 -1.18 -13.85 -42.12
N ARG A 507 -1.58 -12.77 -41.43
CA ARG A 507 -2.95 -12.60 -40.90
C ARG A 507 -3.97 -12.30 -42.01
N SER A 508 -3.55 -11.63 -43.07
CA SER A 508 -4.40 -11.38 -44.26
C SER A 508 -4.73 -12.67 -45.03
N ALA A 509 -3.87 -13.68 -44.96
CA ALA A 509 -4.07 -14.96 -45.65
C ALA A 509 -4.94 -15.97 -44.86
N SER A 510 -5.07 -15.83 -43.53
CA SER A 510 -5.84 -16.79 -42.71
C SER A 510 -7.31 -16.40 -42.49
N THR A 511 -7.74 -15.22 -42.93
CA THR A 511 -9.11 -14.72 -42.69
C THR A 511 -10.14 -15.20 -43.73
N LEU A 512 -9.74 -16.04 -44.70
CA LEU A 512 -10.60 -16.54 -45.79
C LEU A 512 -10.98 -18.02 -45.71
N ARG A 513 -10.67 -18.71 -44.60
CA ARG A 513 -11.02 -20.13 -44.41
C ARG A 513 -11.50 -20.43 -42.98
N THR A 514 -12.68 -19.94 -42.60
CA THR A 514 -13.50 -20.56 -41.54
C THR A 514 -14.91 -19.96 -41.54
N ALA A 515 -15.71 -20.33 -42.53
CA ALA A 515 -17.15 -20.20 -42.49
C ALA A 515 -17.74 -21.60 -42.64
N GLY A 516 -18.29 -22.13 -41.54
CA GLY A 516 -19.02 -23.41 -41.56
C GLY A 516 -18.70 -24.31 -40.37
N SER A 517 -19.35 -24.05 -39.23
CA SER A 517 -19.74 -25.11 -38.28
C SER A 517 -20.57 -24.49 -37.16
N SER A 518 -21.89 -24.48 -37.36
CA SER A 518 -22.91 -24.28 -36.34
C SER A 518 -22.93 -25.46 -35.37
N GLY A 519 -22.60 -25.21 -34.11
CA GLY A 519 -22.72 -26.18 -33.01
C GLY A 519 -23.43 -25.52 -31.83
N SER A 520 -24.62 -26.03 -31.49
CA SER A 520 -25.47 -25.57 -30.41
C SER A 520 -24.80 -25.75 -29.04
N PHE A 521 -24.72 -24.68 -28.25
CA PHE A 521 -24.42 -24.79 -26.82
C PHE A 521 -25.72 -24.75 -26.02
N ALA A 522 -26.07 -25.91 -25.47
CA ALA A 522 -27.14 -26.08 -24.51
C ALA A 522 -26.79 -25.35 -23.20
N ASN A 523 -27.74 -24.56 -22.73
CA ASN A 523 -27.83 -24.04 -21.36
C ASN A 523 -27.68 -25.19 -20.36
N ARG A 524 -26.59 -25.19 -19.58
CA ARG A 524 -26.53 -25.94 -18.31
C ARG A 524 -26.79 -24.97 -17.18
N GLY A 525 -27.87 -25.25 -16.47
CA GLY A 525 -28.42 -24.45 -15.40
C GLY A 525 -27.48 -24.30 -14.22
N LEU A 526 -27.65 -23.15 -13.57
CA LEU A 526 -27.19 -22.82 -12.22
C LEU A 526 -27.65 -23.91 -11.24
N GLY A 527 -26.70 -24.73 -10.79
CA GLY A 527 -26.90 -25.65 -9.68
C GLY A 527 -27.03 -24.85 -8.39
N ARG A 528 -28.20 -24.94 -7.75
CA ARG A 528 -28.39 -24.60 -6.34
C ARG A 528 -27.39 -25.39 -5.50
N GLY A 529 -26.57 -24.69 -4.73
CA GLY A 529 -25.58 -25.27 -3.83
C GLY A 529 -26.22 -26.25 -2.84
N ARG A 530 -25.87 -27.53 -2.95
CA ARG A 530 -26.05 -28.49 -1.88
C ARG A 530 -24.92 -28.25 -0.87
N ARG A 531 -25.25 -27.80 0.34
CA ARG A 531 -24.36 -27.90 1.51
C ARG A 531 -23.90 -29.36 1.61
N ALA A 532 -22.61 -29.61 1.45
CA ALA A 532 -22.04 -30.91 1.79
C ALA A 532 -22.23 -31.09 3.30
N LYS A 533 -23.00 -32.09 3.72
CA LYS A 533 -23.04 -32.49 5.13
C LYS A 533 -21.62 -32.96 5.47
N LEU A 534 -20.97 -32.27 6.42
CA LEU A 534 -19.68 -32.67 6.96
C LEU A 534 -19.76 -34.13 7.42
N ASN A 535 -18.77 -34.94 7.03
CA ASN A 535 -18.65 -36.31 7.48
C ASN A 535 -18.28 -36.27 8.99
N PRO A 536 -19.13 -36.79 9.90
CA PRO A 536 -18.85 -36.74 11.33
C PRO A 536 -17.59 -37.54 11.74
N ASN A 537 -17.14 -38.45 10.88
CA ASN A 537 -15.96 -39.29 11.12
C ASN A 537 -14.66 -38.71 10.55
N MET A 538 -14.68 -37.48 10.01
CA MET A 538 -13.47 -36.83 9.50
C MET A 538 -12.53 -36.49 10.67
N ALA A 539 -11.25 -36.88 10.57
CA ALA A 539 -10.26 -36.58 11.60
C ALA A 539 -10.14 -35.04 11.77
N PRO A 540 -9.88 -34.53 12.99
CA PRO A 540 -9.80 -33.09 13.24
C PRO A 540 -8.87 -32.33 12.27
N GLY A 541 -7.69 -32.89 11.98
CA GLY A 541 -6.74 -32.31 11.02
C GLY A 541 -7.22 -32.28 9.56
N GLU A 542 -7.94 -33.30 9.11
CA GLU A 542 -8.57 -33.30 7.77
C GLU A 542 -9.70 -32.28 7.69
N ARG A 543 -10.43 -32.08 8.80
CA ARG A 543 -11.51 -31.10 8.92
C ARG A 543 -10.97 -29.67 8.83
N ALA A 544 -9.88 -29.38 9.53
CA ALA A 544 -9.17 -28.10 9.47
C ALA A 544 -8.61 -27.82 8.05
N ARG A 545 -7.99 -28.83 7.43
CA ARG A 545 -7.47 -28.71 6.05
C ARG A 545 -8.58 -28.51 5.03
N LEU A 546 -9.70 -29.22 5.16
CA LEU A 546 -10.87 -29.02 4.29
C LEU A 546 -11.50 -27.64 4.51
N ALA A 547 -11.57 -27.14 5.73
CA ALA A 547 -12.06 -25.79 6.03
C ALA A 547 -11.15 -24.69 5.42
N GLN A 548 -9.83 -24.92 5.41
CA GLN A 548 -8.86 -24.08 4.70
C GLN A 548 -9.03 -24.16 3.17
N GLU A 549 -9.15 -25.36 2.59
CA GLU A 549 -9.21 -25.59 1.14
C GLU A 549 -10.57 -25.17 0.51
N THR A 550 -11.68 -25.59 1.12
CA THR A 550 -13.05 -25.28 0.65
C THR A 550 -13.50 -23.87 1.04
N GLY A 551 -12.84 -23.29 2.05
CA GLY A 551 -12.77 -21.87 2.27
C GLY A 551 -13.88 -21.29 3.13
N TYR A 552 -13.46 -20.55 4.14
CA TYR A 552 -14.11 -19.36 4.69
C TYR A 552 -14.35 -18.24 3.63
N LYS A 553 -14.31 -18.57 2.34
CA LYS A 553 -14.29 -17.71 1.14
C LYS A 553 -15.50 -16.77 1.00
N GLU A 554 -16.59 -17.04 1.71
CA GLU A 554 -17.77 -16.16 1.74
C GLU A 554 -17.88 -15.28 3.00
N ARG A 555 -17.01 -15.43 4.00
CA ARG A 555 -17.27 -14.92 5.36
C ARG A 555 -16.55 -13.62 5.75
N LEU A 556 -15.55 -13.20 4.97
CA LEU A 556 -14.95 -11.87 5.10
C LEU A 556 -15.71 -10.77 4.33
N ILE A 557 -16.87 -11.09 3.73
CA ILE A 557 -17.73 -10.07 3.13
C ILE A 557 -18.27 -9.19 4.26
N VAL A 558 -17.63 -8.03 4.47
CA VAL A 558 -18.24 -6.90 5.15
C VAL A 558 -19.41 -6.45 4.26
N SER A 559 -20.58 -7.05 4.43
CA SER A 559 -21.76 -6.53 3.75
C SER A 559 -22.05 -5.17 4.37
N GLY A 560 -21.96 -4.11 3.57
CA GLY A 560 -22.26 -2.72 3.95
C GLY A 560 -23.74 -2.50 4.28
N ARG A 561 -24.29 -3.27 5.22
CA ARG A 561 -25.57 -3.02 5.89
C ARG A 561 -25.33 -2.16 7.13
N SER A 562 -24.65 -1.02 6.95
CA SER A 562 -24.88 0.09 7.86
C SER A 562 -26.28 0.62 7.58
N ARG A 563 -27.28 0.05 8.28
CA ARG A 563 -28.57 0.72 8.44
C ARG A 563 -28.28 1.96 9.24
N ALA A 564 -28.26 3.12 8.59
CA ALA A 564 -28.15 4.41 9.24
C ALA A 564 -29.29 4.57 10.27
N ARG A 565 -29.03 4.17 11.52
CA ARG A 565 -29.78 4.66 12.67
C ARG A 565 -29.16 5.99 13.04
N HIS A 566 -29.73 7.07 12.49
CA HIS A 566 -29.48 8.41 13.00
C HIS A 566 -30.00 8.49 14.45
N SER A 567 -29.15 8.21 15.43
CA SER A 567 -29.29 8.81 16.77
C SER A 567 -28.24 9.90 16.90
N THR A 568 -28.67 11.12 16.55
CA THR A 568 -27.88 12.33 16.79
C THR A 568 -27.91 12.62 18.29
N GLN A 569 -26.96 12.07 19.04
CA GLN A 569 -26.64 12.55 20.38
C GLN A 569 -25.11 12.61 20.52
N MET A 570 -24.51 13.63 19.91
CA MET A 570 -23.10 13.93 20.15
C MET A 570 -22.98 14.68 21.47
N SER A 571 -22.49 13.96 22.49
CA SER A 571 -21.88 14.56 23.67
C SER A 571 -20.66 15.38 23.24
N ARG A 572 -20.72 16.69 23.49
CA ARG A 572 -19.59 17.62 23.30
C ARG A 572 -18.47 17.32 24.31
N GLY A 573 -17.60 16.37 23.98
CA GLY A 573 -16.26 16.29 24.56
C GLY A 573 -15.37 17.31 23.87
N ARG A 574 -14.97 18.38 24.57
CA ARG A 574 -14.08 19.42 24.07
C ARG A 574 -12.64 18.89 24.03
N VAL A 575 -12.24 18.30 22.90
CA VAL A 575 -10.83 18.05 22.60
C VAL A 575 -10.29 19.31 21.93
N THR A 576 -9.46 20.07 22.64
CA THR A 576 -8.76 21.25 22.11
C THR A 576 -7.52 20.77 21.34
N ASP A 577 -7.65 20.61 20.02
CA ASP A 577 -6.53 20.38 19.08
C ASP A 577 -6.68 21.38 17.91
N ASP A 578 -6.83 22.66 18.26
CA ASP A 578 -7.36 23.74 17.38
C ASP A 578 -6.27 24.68 16.84
N SER A 579 -4.98 24.34 16.98
CA SER A 579 -3.90 25.26 16.60
C SER A 579 -3.25 24.97 15.24
N SER A 580 -3.54 23.85 14.57
CA SER A 580 -2.91 23.55 13.27
C SER A 580 -3.76 23.92 12.05
N ASP A 581 -5.09 23.84 12.15
CA ASP A 581 -5.97 24.04 10.99
C ASP A 581 -6.07 25.53 10.59
N ASP A 582 -6.05 26.46 11.55
CA ASP A 582 -6.08 27.90 11.30
C ASP A 582 -4.76 28.44 10.73
N GLU A 583 -3.61 27.87 11.10
CA GLU A 583 -2.32 28.26 10.53
C GLU A 583 -2.16 27.74 9.10
N GLU A 584 -2.61 26.51 8.81
CA GLU A 584 -2.57 25.99 7.45
C GLU A 584 -3.49 26.80 6.54
N LYS A 585 -4.72 27.11 6.98
CA LYS A 585 -5.66 27.96 6.23
C LYS A 585 -5.11 29.37 5.98
N LYS A 586 -4.55 30.03 7.01
CA LYS A 586 -3.89 31.34 6.86
C LYS A 586 -2.68 31.31 5.93
N ARG A 587 -2.00 30.17 5.81
CA ARG A 587 -0.85 30.01 4.90
C ARG A 587 -1.29 29.90 3.45
N TRP A 588 -2.41 29.24 3.18
CA TRP A 588 -3.03 29.20 1.84
C TRP A 588 -3.54 30.58 1.41
N ASP A 589 -4.19 31.30 2.33
CA ASP A 589 -4.70 32.64 2.05
C ASP A 589 -3.56 33.67 1.78
N ASN A 590 -2.32 33.38 2.18
CA ASN A 590 -1.16 34.27 2.01
C ASN A 590 -0.19 33.88 0.87
N GLU A 591 -0.34 32.73 0.21
CA GLU A 591 0.53 32.31 -0.91
C GLU A 591 0.00 32.71 -2.30
N GLU A 592 -1.16 33.39 -2.40
CA GLU A 592 -1.82 33.71 -3.68
C GLU A 592 -1.43 35.04 -4.38
N ASP A 593 -0.48 35.84 -3.86
CA ASP A 593 -0.03 37.03 -4.60
C ASP A 593 1.49 37.17 -4.77
N PRO A 594 2.08 36.61 -5.85
CA PRO A 594 3.47 36.84 -6.20
C PRO A 594 3.72 38.22 -6.85
N SER A 595 2.69 39.05 -7.05
CA SER A 595 2.81 40.27 -7.87
C SER A 595 3.27 41.51 -7.12
N GLU A 596 3.26 41.53 -5.78
CA GLU A 596 3.70 42.69 -4.98
C GLU A 596 5.19 42.68 -4.58
N ALA A 597 5.88 41.54 -4.62
CA ALA A 597 7.27 41.44 -4.13
C ALA A 597 8.34 41.98 -5.11
N ALA A 598 7.96 42.51 -6.28
CA ALA A 598 8.90 43.01 -7.30
C ALA A 598 8.87 44.54 -7.50
N ALA A 599 8.08 45.28 -6.72
CA ALA A 599 7.91 46.72 -6.92
C ALA A 599 8.73 47.63 -5.98
N GLU A 600 9.39 47.10 -4.94
CA GLU A 600 10.06 47.93 -3.91
C GLU A 600 11.60 47.96 -3.98
N ALA A 601 12.20 47.73 -5.16
CA ALA A 601 13.66 47.82 -5.32
C ALA A 601 14.04 48.63 -6.56
N ASN A 602 13.62 49.89 -6.63
CA ASN A 602 14.15 50.90 -7.55
C ASN A 602 13.66 52.30 -7.14
N ASP A 603 14.10 52.83 -6.00
CA ASP A 603 14.11 54.29 -5.81
C ASP A 603 15.02 54.68 -4.64
N SER A 604 16.26 55.07 -4.95
CA SER A 604 17.08 56.07 -4.22
C SER A 604 18.56 55.89 -4.55
N ASP A 605 19.10 56.72 -5.46
CA ASP A 605 20.37 57.42 -5.27
C ASP A 605 20.71 58.27 -6.50
N GLU A 606 20.22 59.51 -6.51
CA GLU A 606 20.88 60.64 -7.16
C GLU A 606 20.72 61.86 -6.25
N SER A 607 21.83 62.32 -5.66
CA SER A 607 22.35 63.68 -5.76
C SER A 607 23.08 64.10 -4.49
N GLU A 608 24.39 64.38 -4.59
CA GLU A 608 24.96 65.60 -4.02
C GLU A 608 26.26 65.96 -4.76
N GLU A 609 26.22 67.17 -5.34
CA GLU A 609 27.32 67.85 -6.04
C GLU A 609 28.27 68.54 -5.05
N ASP A 610 29.48 68.79 -5.53
CA ASP A 610 30.53 69.63 -4.95
C ASP A 610 30.05 71.05 -4.56
N ALA A 611 30.35 71.47 -3.32
CA ALA A 611 30.89 72.80 -2.93
C ALA A 611 31.13 72.91 -1.41
#